data_AF-X0WNC5-F1
#
_entry.id   AF-X0WNC5-F1
#
_cell.length_a   1.000
_cell.length_b   1.000
_cell.length_c   1.000
_cell.angle_alpha   90.00
_cell.angle_beta   90.00
_cell.angle_gamma   90.00
#
_symmetry.space_group_name_H-M   'P 1'
#
loop_
_entity.id
_entity.type
_entity.pdbx_description
1 polymer ?
#
loop_
_entity_poly.entity_id
_entity_poly.type
_entity_poly.pdbx_seq_one_letter_code
_entity_poly.pdbx_strand_id
1 'polypeptide(L)'
;MIKATVLIEDTVARGGLMTEHGLSIHIETESGSLLFDTGQTGLVRDNADRLSIDLARLEAIVLSHGHYDHTGGLMDVLAATGPIDVYAHPDVSGKRYSRDRDGRLEKKGAPWKKGEAE
;
A
#
# COMPACT_ATOMS: atom_id res chain seq x y z
N MET A 1 17.34 -11.98 10.80
CA MET A 1 17.61 -11.51 9.41
C MET A 1 16.41 -10.70 8.96
N ILE A 2 16.60 -9.62 8.19
CA ILE A 2 15.49 -8.84 7.62
C ILE A 2 15.48 -9.06 6.11
N LYS A 3 14.31 -9.35 5.55
CA LYS A 3 14.10 -9.47 4.10
C LYS A 3 13.01 -8.49 3.68
N ALA A 4 13.26 -7.75 2.60
CA ALA A 4 12.30 -6.84 2.01
C ALA A 4 12.00 -7.29 0.58
N THR A 5 10.73 -7.49 0.27
CA THR A 5 10.25 -7.87 -1.06
C THR A 5 9.38 -6.75 -1.59
N VAL A 6 9.80 -6.15 -2.71
CA VAL A 6 9.04 -5.09 -3.38
C VAL A 6 7.87 -5.74 -4.11
N LEU A 7 6.64 -5.36 -3.74
CA LEU A 7 5.41 -5.82 -4.37
C LEU A 7 4.91 -4.83 -5.41
N ILE A 8 5.05 -3.52 -5.16
CA ILE A 8 4.68 -2.46 -6.11
C ILE A 8 5.80 -1.43 -6.14
N GLU A 9 6.13 -1.02 -7.36
CA GLU A 9 7.07 0.05 -7.69
C GLU A 9 6.73 0.54 -9.10
N ASP A 10 7.19 1.74 -9.46
CA ASP A 10 7.00 2.38 -10.78
C ASP A 10 7.56 1.56 -11.96
N THR A 11 8.44 0.61 -11.68
CA THR A 11 9.01 -0.32 -12.65
C THR A 11 8.91 -1.76 -12.15
N VAL A 12 9.17 -2.72 -13.07
CA VAL A 12 9.18 -4.14 -12.75
C VAL A 12 10.51 -4.77 -13.16
N ALA A 13 11.23 -5.33 -12.20
CA ALA A 13 12.51 -6.00 -12.45
C ALA A 13 12.35 -7.48 -12.85
N ARG A 14 11.21 -8.10 -12.49
CA ARG A 14 10.95 -9.53 -12.68
C ARG A 14 9.74 -9.76 -13.57
N GLY A 15 9.92 -10.47 -14.67
CA GLY A 15 8.83 -10.85 -15.56
C GLY A 15 7.71 -11.61 -14.82
N GLY A 16 6.46 -11.30 -15.16
CA GLY A 16 5.29 -11.90 -14.53
C GLY A 16 4.75 -11.13 -13.33
N LEU A 17 5.35 -10.02 -12.90
CA LEU A 17 4.74 -9.08 -11.95
C LEU A 17 4.14 -7.88 -12.67
N MET A 18 3.17 -7.23 -12.04
CA MET A 18 2.57 -5.97 -12.50
C MET A 18 3.29 -4.78 -11.85
N THR A 19 3.16 -3.60 -12.45
CA THR A 19 3.75 -2.34 -11.94
C THR A 19 2.75 -1.21 -12.10
N GLU A 20 2.84 -0.23 -11.22
CA GLU A 20 2.07 1.00 -11.22
C GLU A 20 2.86 2.09 -10.49
N HIS A 21 2.53 3.36 -10.72
CA HIS A 21 3.10 4.44 -9.92
C HIS A 21 2.66 4.30 -8.47
N GLY A 22 3.63 4.09 -7.57
CA GLY A 22 3.38 3.86 -6.15
C GLY A 22 4.38 2.92 -5.52
N LEU A 23 4.15 2.59 -4.26
CA LEU A 23 5.05 1.72 -3.50
C LEU A 23 4.29 0.74 -2.62
N SER A 24 4.77 -0.50 -2.58
CA SER A 24 4.42 -1.45 -1.53
C SER A 24 5.56 -2.44 -1.32
N ILE A 25 5.94 -2.66 -0.06
CA ILE A 25 7.04 -3.54 0.35
C ILE A 25 6.57 -4.48 1.45
N HIS A 26 6.69 -5.78 1.20
CA HIS A 26 6.54 -6.80 2.24
C HIS A 26 7.86 -6.94 3.00
N ILE A 27 7.83 -6.71 4.31
CA ILE A 27 9.02 -6.76 5.18
C ILE A 27 8.86 -7.94 6.13
N GLU A 28 9.82 -8.87 6.05
CA GLU A 28 9.89 -10.07 6.87
C GLU A 28 11.04 -9.96 7.87
N THR A 29 10.75 -10.30 9.11
CA THR A 29 11.71 -10.36 10.21
C THR A 29 11.56 -11.69 10.96
N GLU A 30 12.41 -11.91 11.96
CA GLU A 30 12.28 -13.10 12.83
C GLU A 30 11.04 -13.06 13.73
N SER A 31 10.51 -11.87 14.02
CA SER A 31 9.33 -11.73 14.87
C SER A 31 8.01 -11.78 14.11
N GLY A 32 8.05 -11.70 12.78
CA GLY A 32 6.85 -11.62 11.94
C GLY A 32 7.04 -10.76 10.70
N SER A 33 5.93 -10.44 10.03
CA SER A 33 5.94 -9.67 8.78
C SER A 33 4.92 -8.54 8.76
N LEU A 34 5.27 -7.46 8.06
CA LEU A 34 4.40 -6.31 7.85
C LEU A 34 4.39 -5.89 6.39
N LEU A 35 3.37 -5.13 6.02
CA LEU A 35 3.28 -4.49 4.72
C LEU A 35 3.50 -3.00 4.87
N PHE A 36 4.53 -2.46 4.21
CA PHE A 36 4.81 -1.02 4.16
C PHE A 36 4.27 -0.44 2.86
N ASP A 37 3.27 0.43 2.97
CA ASP A 37 2.45 0.97 1.88
C ASP A 37 1.73 -0.11 1.04
N THR A 38 0.77 0.31 0.22
CA THR A 38 -0.20 -0.58 -0.44
C THR A 38 -0.34 -0.30 -1.94
N GLY A 39 0.55 0.52 -2.51
CA GLY A 39 0.45 0.92 -3.91
C GLY A 39 -0.77 1.80 -4.19
N GLN A 40 -1.12 1.86 -5.47
CA GLN A 40 -2.20 2.68 -6.00
C GLN A 40 -3.51 1.89 -6.16
N THR A 41 -3.43 0.59 -6.43
CA THR A 41 -4.58 -0.27 -6.69
C THR A 41 -4.42 -1.65 -6.03
N GLY A 42 -5.37 -2.55 -6.26
CA GLY A 42 -5.31 -3.94 -5.81
C GLY A 42 -4.15 -4.78 -6.41
N LEU A 43 -3.32 -4.22 -7.29
CA LEU A 43 -2.15 -4.92 -7.85
C LEU A 43 -1.17 -5.40 -6.79
N VAL A 44 -1.12 -4.76 -5.62
CA VAL A 44 -0.32 -5.24 -4.47
C VAL A 44 -0.70 -6.69 -4.09
N ARG A 45 -2.00 -7.00 -4.07
CA ARG A 45 -2.51 -8.34 -3.78
C ARG A 45 -2.17 -9.30 -4.92
N ASP A 46 -2.37 -8.89 -6.16
CA ASP A 46 -2.03 -9.72 -7.33
C ASP A 46 -0.55 -10.11 -7.34
N ASN A 47 0.35 -9.18 -7.01
CA ASN A 47 1.78 -9.44 -6.94
C ASN A 47 2.16 -10.30 -5.72
N ALA A 48 1.49 -10.12 -4.58
CA ALA A 48 1.67 -11.00 -3.41
C ALA A 48 1.31 -12.45 -3.78
N ASP A 49 0.15 -12.67 -4.41
CA ASP A 49 -0.30 -14.00 -4.85
C ASP A 49 0.70 -14.65 -5.82
N ARG A 50 1.19 -13.88 -6.80
CA ARG A 50 2.19 -14.34 -7.78
C ARG A 50 3.55 -14.67 -7.16
N LEU A 51 3.89 -14.05 -6.04
CA LEU A 51 5.09 -14.33 -5.26
C LEU A 51 4.87 -15.35 -4.14
N SER A 52 3.65 -15.91 -4.03
CA SER A 52 3.27 -16.83 -2.95
C SER A 52 3.44 -16.24 -1.56
N ILE A 53 3.18 -14.93 -1.43
CA ILE A 53 3.16 -14.21 -0.16
C ILE A 53 1.72 -14.21 0.37
N ASP A 54 1.52 -14.85 1.52
CA ASP A 54 0.22 -14.94 2.18
C ASP A 54 -0.03 -13.69 3.02
N LEU A 55 -0.82 -12.76 2.48
CA LEU A 55 -1.17 -11.51 3.17
C LEU A 55 -1.95 -11.76 4.47
N ALA A 56 -2.63 -12.90 4.64
CA ALA A 56 -3.33 -13.23 5.88
C ALA A 56 -2.39 -13.49 7.07
N ARG A 57 -1.08 -13.56 6.83
CA ARG A 57 -0.03 -13.72 7.86
C ARG A 57 0.66 -12.41 8.24
N LEU A 58 0.21 -11.29 7.69
CA LEU A 58 0.70 -9.99 8.11
C LEU A 58 0.33 -9.75 9.58
N GLU A 59 1.24 -9.15 10.33
CA GLU A 59 1.00 -8.69 11.70
C GLU A 59 0.50 -7.25 11.72
N ALA A 60 0.94 -6.45 10.75
CA ALA A 60 0.57 -5.05 10.64
C ALA A 60 0.70 -4.53 9.21
N ILE A 61 -0.01 -3.43 8.95
CA ILE A 61 0.19 -2.57 7.78
C ILE A 61 0.71 -1.22 8.28
N VAL A 62 1.70 -0.66 7.60
CA VAL A 62 2.25 0.66 7.90
C VAL A 62 2.06 1.55 6.67
N LEU A 63 1.44 2.71 6.85
CA LEU A 63 1.30 3.71 5.78
C LEU A 63 2.25 4.87 6.02
N SER A 64 3.15 5.10 5.08
CA SER A 64 4.18 6.14 5.16
C SER A 64 3.56 7.53 5.17
N HIS A 65 2.56 7.76 4.32
CA HIS A 65 1.77 8.98 4.23
C HIS A 65 0.50 8.73 3.42
N GLY A 66 -0.37 9.73 3.35
CA GLY A 66 -1.70 9.59 2.78
C GLY A 66 -1.85 9.96 1.33
N HIS A 67 -0.86 9.70 0.47
CA HIS A 67 -1.04 9.83 -0.97
C HIS A 67 -1.67 8.56 -1.57
N TYR A 68 -2.43 8.75 -2.66
CA TYR A 68 -3.22 7.70 -3.30
C TYR A 68 -2.37 6.52 -3.82
N ASP A 69 -1.14 6.78 -4.24
CA ASP A 69 -0.16 5.81 -4.75
C ASP A 69 0.56 5.01 -3.66
N HIS A 70 0.29 5.31 -2.39
CA HIS A 70 0.79 4.57 -1.23
C HIS A 70 -0.35 3.91 -0.43
N THR A 71 -1.57 4.40 -0.57
CA THR A 71 -2.73 4.01 0.24
C THR A 71 -3.87 3.41 -0.57
N GLY A 72 -3.71 3.34 -1.90
CA GLY A 72 -4.80 3.02 -2.81
C GLY A 72 -5.23 1.55 -2.77
N GLY A 73 -4.28 0.64 -2.58
CA GLY A 73 -4.56 -0.79 -2.46
C GLY A 73 -5.02 -1.25 -1.07
N LEU A 74 -5.14 -0.34 -0.09
CA LEU A 74 -5.40 -0.72 1.31
C LEU A 74 -6.65 -1.57 1.49
N MET A 75 -7.75 -1.22 0.82
CA MET A 75 -9.01 -1.96 0.95
C MET A 75 -8.90 -3.41 0.43
N ASP A 76 -8.17 -3.62 -0.66
CA ASP A 76 -7.90 -4.95 -1.22
C ASP A 76 -7.00 -5.78 -0.30
N VAL A 77 -6.02 -5.15 0.34
CA VAL A 77 -5.17 -5.80 1.35
C VAL A 77 -5.99 -6.19 2.58
N LEU A 78 -6.80 -5.28 3.13
CA LEU A 78 -7.66 -5.54 4.29
C LEU A 78 -8.65 -6.68 4.04
N ALA A 79 -9.19 -6.77 2.81
CA ALA A 79 -10.05 -7.87 2.41
C ALA A 79 -9.33 -9.23 2.40
N ALA A 80 -8.00 -9.24 2.19
CA ALA A 80 -7.18 -10.45 2.22
C ALA A 80 -6.65 -10.80 3.62
N THR A 81 -6.46 -9.81 4.50
CA THR A 81 -5.93 -10.01 5.87
C THR A 81 -7.01 -10.37 6.88
N GLY A 82 -8.21 -9.78 6.76
CA GLY A 82 -9.12 -9.64 7.89
C GLY A 82 -8.67 -8.52 8.86
N PRO A 83 -9.24 -8.44 10.08
CA PRO A 83 -8.89 -7.41 11.06
C PRO A 83 -7.40 -7.44 11.41
N ILE A 84 -6.72 -6.32 11.20
CA ILE A 84 -5.28 -6.15 11.41
C ILE A 84 -4.97 -4.71 11.82
N ASP A 85 -3.89 -4.50 12.56
CA ASP A 85 -3.46 -3.15 12.92
C ASP A 85 -2.92 -2.40 11.70
N VAL A 86 -3.45 -1.18 11.48
CA VAL A 86 -2.94 -0.24 10.48
C VAL A 86 -2.30 0.96 11.19
N TYR A 87 -0.97 1.08 11.07
CA TYR A 87 -0.20 2.17 11.65
C TYR A 87 -0.03 3.30 10.64
N ALA A 88 -0.53 4.48 10.98
CA ALA A 88 -0.41 5.67 10.14
C ALA A 88 -0.51 6.95 10.97
N HIS A 89 -0.09 8.08 10.40
CA HIS A 89 -0.35 9.38 11.01
C HIS A 89 -1.88 9.63 11.11
N PRO A 90 -2.40 10.29 12.16
CA PRO A 90 -3.85 10.52 12.33
C PRO A 90 -4.55 11.24 11.16
N ASP A 91 -3.78 11.96 10.34
CA ASP A 91 -4.22 12.70 9.15
C ASP A 91 -3.93 11.96 7.82
N VAL A 92 -3.67 10.65 7.86
CA VAL A 92 -3.39 9.86 6.64
C VAL A 92 -4.55 9.95 5.63
N SER A 93 -5.80 9.96 6.07
CA SER A 93 -6.98 10.13 5.21
C SER A 93 -7.31 11.60 4.88
N GLY A 94 -6.43 12.54 5.27
CA GLY A 94 -6.57 13.96 4.95
C GLY A 94 -6.57 14.24 3.45
N LYS A 95 -7.29 15.29 3.05
CA LYS A 95 -7.32 15.73 1.65
C LYS A 95 -5.92 16.23 1.23
N ARG A 96 -5.39 15.71 0.13
CA ARG A 96 -4.13 16.17 -0.47
C ARG A 96 -4.36 16.52 -1.94
N TYR A 97 -3.65 17.53 -2.42
CA TYR A 97 -3.79 18.02 -3.79
C TYR A 97 -2.43 18.39 -4.38
N SER A 98 -2.27 18.15 -5.68
CA SER A 98 -1.26 18.83 -6.49
C SER A 98 -1.91 19.98 -7.25
N ARG A 99 -1.10 20.97 -7.63
CA ARG A 99 -1.55 22.09 -8.46
C ARG A 99 -0.76 22.08 -9.76
N ASP A 100 -1.44 22.04 -10.90
CA ASP A 100 -0.80 22.14 -12.20
C ASP A 100 -0.44 23.59 -12.57
N ARG A 101 0.15 23.79 -13.75
CA ARG A 101 0.60 25.12 -14.23
C ARG A 101 -0.54 26.10 -14.43
N ASP A 102 -1.76 25.61 -14.71
CA ASP A 102 -2.96 26.42 -14.92
C ASP A 102 -3.71 26.69 -13.60
N GLY A 103 -3.18 26.21 -12.47
CA GLY A 103 -3.76 26.41 -11.14
C GLY A 103 -4.85 25.40 -10.77
N ARG A 104 -5.10 24.39 -11.61
CA ARG A 104 -6.10 23.35 -11.34
C ARG A 104 -5.58 22.42 -10.25
N LEU A 105 -6.47 22.08 -9.31
CA LEU A 105 -6.17 21.16 -8.22
C LEU A 105 -6.55 19.73 -8.63
N GLU A 106 -5.59 18.81 -8.52
CA GLU A 106 -5.84 17.38 -8.66
C GLU A 106 -5.77 16.72 -7.29
N LYS A 107 -6.71 15.82 -6.99
CA LYS A 107 -6.67 15.04 -5.74
C LYS A 107 -5.50 14.06 -5.80
N LYS A 108 -4.72 14.04 -4.72
CA LYS A 108 -3.60 13.12 -4.51
C LYS A 108 -3.71 12.39 -3.17
N GLY A 109 -4.76 12.64 -2.39
CA GLY A 109 -4.96 11.99 -1.08
C GLY A 109 -5.49 10.57 -1.18
N ALA A 110 -5.50 9.86 -0.05
CA ALA A 110 -6.07 8.53 0.07
C ALA A 110 -7.48 8.44 -0.54
N PRO A 111 -7.80 7.35 -1.26
CA PRO A 111 -9.11 7.19 -1.91
C PRO A 111 -10.23 6.77 -0.95
N TRP A 112 -9.94 6.67 0.34
CA TRP A 112 -10.84 6.23 1.41
C TRP A 112 -10.86 7.23 2.58
N LYS A 113 -11.87 7.12 3.45
CA LYS A 113 -12.07 7.94 4.65
C LYS A 113 -11.67 7.19 5.91
N LYS A 114 -11.40 7.95 6.99
CA LYS A 114 -10.86 7.43 8.27
C LYS A 114 -11.62 6.23 8.86
N GLY A 115 -12.92 6.07 8.65
CA GLY A 115 -13.68 4.91 9.16
C GLY A 115 -13.96 3.80 8.13
N GLU A 116 -13.41 3.90 6.91
CA GLU A 116 -13.53 2.83 5.89
C GLU A 116 -12.41 1.80 6.01
N ALA A 117 -11.29 2.17 6.66
CA ALA A 117 -10.10 1.34 6.87
C ALA A 117 -9.88 0.96 8.35
N GLU A 118 -10.91 1.17 9.19
CA GLU A 118 -11.01 0.73 10.60
C GLU A 118 -11.91 -0.51 10.66
#